data_AF-A0A6A6M9H3-F1
#
_entry.id   AF-A0A6A6M9H3-F1
#
_cell.length_a   1.000
_cell.length_b   1.000
_cell.length_c   1.000
_cell.angle_alpha   90.00
_cell.angle_beta   90.00
_cell.angle_gamma   90.00
#
_symmetry.space_group_name_H-M   'P 1'
#
loop_
_entity.id
_entity.type
_entity.pdbx_description
1 polymer ?
#
loop_
_entity_poly.entity_id
_entity_poly.type
_entity_poly.pdbx_seq_one_letter_code
_entity_poly.pdbx_strand_id
1 'polypeptide(L)'
;MYKVDIVIIQAIGLLDDLDKELNTYAMRVRECYGWHFPDFAKIIQDNILYAKAVKLMGSSDNAIKLDFSKILLKEIEMELKEATMISMGTEVDIVIIQAIGLLDDLDKELNTYAMRVLEWYGWHFPKLAKIIQDNILYAKAVKLMGSSDNAIKLDFSKVEFDFNQVLTGPK
;
A
#
# COMPACT_ATOMS: atom_id res chain seq x y z
N MET A 1 -10.62 10.00 -27.92
CA MET A 1 -10.53 10.17 -26.46
C MET A 1 -11.82 10.74 -25.90
N TYR A 2 -12.67 9.85 -25.40
CA TYR A 2 -13.90 10.24 -24.71
C TYR A 2 -13.57 10.98 -23.42
N LYS A 3 -14.41 11.95 -23.03
CA LYS A 3 -14.25 12.72 -21.77
C LYS A 3 -14.12 11.80 -20.55
N VAL A 4 -14.77 10.64 -20.58
CA VAL A 4 -14.72 9.61 -19.54
C VAL A 4 -13.34 8.95 -19.43
N ASP A 5 -12.68 8.64 -20.55
CA ASP A 5 -11.31 8.07 -20.56
C ASP A 5 -10.30 9.02 -19.91
N ILE A 6 -10.49 10.34 -20.11
CA ILE A 6 -9.63 11.35 -19.49
C ILE A 6 -9.77 11.32 -17.97
N VAL A 7 -11.02 11.31 -17.49
CA VAL A 7 -11.33 11.33 -16.06
C VAL A 7 -10.80 10.08 -15.36
N ILE A 8 -10.91 8.90 -15.99
CA ILE A 8 -10.40 7.68 -15.35
C ILE A 8 -8.87 7.66 -15.25
N ILE A 9 -8.16 8.11 -16.30
CA ILE A 9 -6.70 8.14 -16.28
C ILE A 9 -6.21 9.15 -15.24
N GLN A 10 -6.89 10.30 -15.14
CA GLN A 10 -6.62 11.28 -14.09
C GLN A 10 -6.88 10.70 -12.70
N ALA A 11 -7.97 9.95 -12.50
CA ALA A 11 -8.26 9.30 -11.22
C ALA A 11 -7.22 8.24 -10.83
N ILE A 12 -6.77 7.43 -11.80
CA ILE A 12 -5.67 6.47 -11.59
C ILE A 12 -4.36 7.20 -11.29
N GLY A 13 -4.06 8.29 -11.99
CA GLY A 13 -2.87 9.10 -11.70
C GLY A 13 -2.91 9.70 -10.30
N LEU A 14 -4.06 10.22 -9.88
CA LEU A 14 -4.26 10.74 -8.53
C LEU A 14 -4.11 9.64 -7.47
N LEU A 15 -4.61 8.43 -7.72
CA LEU A 15 -4.42 7.27 -6.85
C LEU A 15 -2.93 6.97 -6.64
N ASP A 16 -2.14 6.94 -7.72
CA ASP A 16 -0.69 6.69 -7.65
C ASP A 16 0.04 7.79 -6.85
N ASP A 17 -0.40 9.04 -6.96
CA ASP A 17 0.22 10.15 -6.22
C ASP A 17 -0.16 10.11 -4.73
N LEU A 18 -1.40 9.80 -4.40
CA LEU A 18 -1.85 9.61 -3.02
C LEU A 18 -1.15 8.42 -2.34
N ASP A 19 -0.88 7.32 -3.07
CA ASP A 19 -0.16 6.16 -2.54
C ASP A 19 1.30 6.52 -2.16
N LYS A 20 1.98 7.32 -3.00
CA LYS A 20 3.32 7.84 -2.68
C LYS A 20 3.31 8.77 -1.46
N GLU A 21 2.30 9.62 -1.34
CA GLU A 21 2.13 10.48 -0.17
C GLU A 21 1.88 9.65 1.10
N LEU A 22 1.03 8.63 1.01
CA LEU A 22 0.76 7.69 2.11
C LEU A 22 2.06 7.01 2.59
N ASN A 23 2.88 6.53 1.66
CA ASN A 23 4.18 5.95 1.98
C ASN A 23 5.15 6.98 2.59
N THR A 24 5.06 8.25 2.18
CA THR A 24 5.85 9.35 2.78
C THR A 24 5.44 9.58 4.24
N TYR A 25 4.14 9.57 4.55
CA TYR A 25 3.67 9.63 5.94
C TYR A 25 4.10 8.40 6.75
N ALA A 26 4.09 7.22 6.14
CA ALA A 26 4.54 5.99 6.77
C ALA A 26 6.04 6.03 7.12
N MET A 27 6.86 6.62 6.24
CA MET A 27 8.27 6.87 6.50
C MET A 27 8.47 7.79 7.72
N ARG A 28 7.65 8.84 7.86
CA ARG A 28 7.69 9.72 9.05
C ARG A 28 7.31 8.98 10.34
N VAL A 29 6.26 8.16 10.31
CA VAL A 29 5.87 7.30 11.43
C VAL A 29 7.03 6.38 11.82
N ARG A 30 7.71 5.79 10.82
CA ARG A 30 8.87 4.93 11.03
C ARG A 30 10.02 5.66 11.68
N GLU A 31 10.37 6.86 11.20
CA GLU A 31 11.40 7.70 11.81
C GLU A 31 11.07 8.03 13.26
N CYS A 32 9.84 8.49 13.54
CA CYS A 32 9.40 8.85 14.88
C CYS A 32 9.41 7.66 15.84
N TYR A 33 8.82 6.53 15.45
CA TYR A 33 8.77 5.33 16.28
C TYR A 33 10.14 4.65 16.41
N GLY A 34 11.00 4.76 15.39
CA GLY A 34 12.35 4.19 15.40
C GLY A 34 13.24 4.76 16.51
N TRP A 35 12.96 5.97 17.01
CA TRP A 35 13.63 6.49 18.21
C TRP A 35 13.29 5.70 19.48
N HIS A 36 12.08 5.14 19.56
CA HIS A 36 11.64 4.31 20.69
C HIS A 36 12.04 2.85 20.53
N PHE A 37 12.05 2.33 19.30
CA PHE A 37 12.40 0.94 18.99
C PHE A 37 13.29 0.85 17.73
N PRO A 38 14.60 1.15 17.84
CA PRO A 38 15.49 1.29 16.68
C PRO A 38 15.74 -0.01 15.93
N ASP A 39 15.73 -1.15 16.62
CA ASP A 39 15.96 -2.44 15.98
C ASP A 39 14.77 -2.87 15.12
N PHE A 40 13.54 -2.46 15.48
CA PHE A 40 12.37 -2.74 14.67
C PHE A 40 12.43 -2.10 13.28
N ALA A 41 13.01 -0.89 13.20
CA ALA A 41 13.24 -0.19 11.94
C ALA A 41 14.32 -0.84 11.06
N LYS A 42 14.93 -1.96 11.44
CA LYS A 42 15.82 -2.75 10.57
C LYS A 42 15.15 -4.02 10.05
N ILE A 43 14.13 -4.51 10.77
CA ILE A 43 13.48 -5.81 10.52
C ILE A 43 12.48 -5.70 9.36
N ILE A 44 11.58 -4.72 9.39
CA ILE A 44 10.54 -4.56 8.35
C ILE A 44 10.97 -3.49 7.36
N GLN A 45 11.16 -3.79 6.07
CA GLN A 45 11.53 -2.78 5.08
C GLN A 45 10.33 -1.93 4.61
N ASP A 46 9.15 -2.53 4.48
CA ASP A 46 7.95 -1.85 4.01
C ASP A 46 7.38 -0.91 5.08
N ASN A 47 7.19 0.37 4.73
CA ASN A 47 6.77 1.38 5.70
C ASN A 47 5.31 1.21 6.15
N ILE A 48 4.43 0.72 5.26
CA ILE A 48 3.01 0.54 5.56
C ILE A 48 2.82 -0.67 6.49
N LEU A 49 3.50 -1.79 6.20
CA LEU A 49 3.55 -2.96 7.07
C LEU A 49 4.16 -2.62 8.42
N TYR A 50 5.20 -1.79 8.45
CA TYR A 50 5.79 -1.28 9.69
C TYR A 50 4.72 -0.52 10.51
N ALA A 51 4.04 0.45 9.91
CA ALA A 51 3.01 1.23 10.59
C ALA A 51 1.85 0.36 11.10
N LYS A 52 1.43 -0.66 10.33
CA LYS A 52 0.39 -1.64 10.73
C LYS A 52 0.82 -2.48 11.93
N ALA A 53 2.06 -2.94 11.95
CA ALA A 53 2.61 -3.67 13.08
C ALA A 53 2.74 -2.79 14.33
N VAL A 54 3.22 -1.54 14.19
CA VAL A 54 3.21 -0.57 15.31
C VAL A 54 1.79 -0.34 15.83
N LYS A 55 0.80 -0.17 14.94
CA LYS A 55 -0.60 0.02 15.34
C LYS A 55 -1.11 -1.13 16.21
N LEU A 56 -0.75 -2.36 15.86
CA LEU A 56 -1.21 -3.55 16.57
C LEU A 56 -0.59 -3.65 17.97
N MET A 57 0.71 -3.37 18.12
CA MET A 57 1.41 -3.50 19.40
C MET A 57 1.32 -2.26 20.31
N GLY A 58 1.31 -1.07 19.73
CA GLY A 58 1.48 0.19 20.45
C GLY A 58 2.89 0.28 21.04
N SER A 59 3.07 -0.24 22.27
CA SER A 59 4.39 -0.38 22.90
C SER A 59 5.07 -1.68 22.48
N SER A 60 6.40 -1.67 22.39
CA SER A 60 7.21 -2.84 22.06
C SER A 60 6.91 -4.02 22.98
N ASP A 61 6.68 -3.79 24.28
CA ASP A 61 6.44 -4.85 25.28
C ASP A 61 5.24 -5.74 24.96
N ASN A 62 4.27 -5.21 24.20
CA ASN A 62 3.09 -5.95 23.80
C ASN A 62 3.36 -6.91 22.64
N ALA A 63 4.43 -6.69 21.85
CA ALA A 63 4.75 -7.50 20.68
C ALA A 63 4.93 -9.00 21.03
N ILE A 64 5.45 -9.31 22.22
CA ILE A 64 5.63 -10.70 22.68
C ILE A 64 4.28 -11.41 22.85
N LYS A 65 3.23 -10.69 23.28
CA LYS A 65 1.92 -11.24 23.64
C LYS A 65 0.97 -11.33 22.44
N LEU A 66 1.23 -10.56 21.39
CA LEU A 66 0.36 -10.43 20.23
C LEU A 66 0.77 -11.38 19.10
N ASP A 67 -0.18 -11.63 18.21
CA ASP A 67 0.00 -12.43 16.99
C ASP A 67 -0.02 -11.50 15.79
N PHE A 68 1.02 -11.58 14.96
CA PHE A 68 1.19 -10.76 13.76
C PHE A 68 0.99 -11.54 12.46
N SER A 69 0.58 -12.80 12.53
CA SER A 69 0.42 -13.70 11.36
C SER A 69 -0.46 -13.16 10.22
N LYS A 70 -1.32 -12.17 10.50
CA LYS A 70 -2.18 -11.50 9.49
C LYS A 70 -1.48 -10.39 8.72
N ILE A 71 -0.33 -9.91 9.21
CA ILE A 71 0.37 -8.71 8.72
C ILE A 71 1.81 -9.06 8.33
N LEU A 72 2.47 -9.90 9.13
CA LEU A 72 3.88 -10.25 8.98
C LEU A 72 4.05 -11.73 8.63
N LEU A 73 5.12 -12.03 7.91
CA LEU A 73 5.60 -13.39 7.73
C LEU A 73 6.17 -13.92 9.05
N LYS A 74 6.11 -15.24 9.24
CA LYS A 74 6.49 -15.90 10.49
C LYS A 74 7.95 -15.61 10.88
N GLU A 75 8.83 -15.55 9.90
CA GLU A 75 10.25 -15.25 10.10
C GLU A 75 10.46 -13.84 10.66
N ILE A 76 9.76 -12.85 10.08
CA ILE A 76 9.82 -11.44 10.49
C ILE A 76 9.19 -11.25 11.88
N GLU A 77 8.09 -11.95 12.17
CA GLU A 77 7.45 -11.91 13.49
C GLU A 77 8.37 -12.46 14.59
N MET A 78 9.10 -13.54 14.29
CA MET A 78 10.03 -14.13 15.25
C MET A 78 11.18 -13.16 15.56
N GLU A 79 11.76 -12.54 14.54
CA GLU A 79 12.81 -11.52 14.67
C GLU A 79 12.32 -10.30 15.47
N LEU A 80 11.09 -9.84 15.23
CA LEU A 80 10.45 -8.77 16.00
C LEU A 80 10.37 -9.12 17.49
N LYS A 81 9.93 -10.34 17.81
CA LYS A 81 9.78 -10.80 19.19
C LYS A 81 11.14 -10.94 19.89
N GLU A 82 12.16 -11.43 19.20
CA GLU A 82 13.53 -11.49 19.71
C GLU A 82 14.10 -10.09 19.99
N ALA A 83 13.96 -9.16 19.04
CA ALA A 83 14.40 -7.78 19.21
C ALA A 83 13.71 -7.07 20.38
N THR A 84 12.43 -7.39 20.61
CA THR A 84 11.66 -6.85 21.74
C THR A 84 12.21 -7.28 23.09
N MET A 85 12.75 -8.51 23.21
CA MET A 85 13.31 -9.01 24.48
C MET A 85 14.59 -8.27 24.90
N ILE A 86 15.32 -7.73 23.93
CA ILE A 86 16.60 -7.04 24.15
C ILE A 86 16.40 -5.52 24.23
N SER A 87 15.34 -5.02 23.57
CA SER A 87 15.02 -3.60 23.50
C SER A 87 14.60 -3.04 24.86
N MET A 88 15.25 -1.95 25.28
CA MET A 88 14.75 -1.08 26.34
C MET A 88 13.87 0.00 25.71
N GLY A 89 12.66 -0.39 25.30
CA GLY A 89 11.70 0.52 24.71
C GLY A 89 11.31 1.64 25.69
N THR A 90 10.98 2.82 25.14
CA THR A 90 10.40 3.93 25.91
C THR A 90 8.94 4.10 25.54
N GLU A 91 8.14 4.71 26.43
CA GLU A 91 6.73 4.99 26.12
C GLU A 91 6.59 5.80 24.83
N VAL A 92 5.64 5.40 24.00
CA VAL A 92 5.40 5.98 22.68
C VAL A 92 4.46 7.17 22.85
N ASP A 93 4.81 8.30 22.24
CA ASP A 93 3.98 9.48 22.29
C ASP A 93 2.58 9.25 21.71
N ILE A 94 1.56 9.75 22.40
CA ILE A 94 0.15 9.66 21.98
C ILE A 94 -0.04 10.24 20.56
N VAL A 95 0.72 11.28 20.20
CA VAL A 95 0.69 11.91 18.87
C VAL A 95 1.12 10.93 17.77
N ILE A 96 2.11 10.08 18.03
CA ILE A 96 2.57 9.05 17.08
C ILE A 96 1.47 8.00 16.91
N ILE A 97 0.85 7.57 18.01
CA ILE A 97 -0.27 6.61 17.99
C ILE A 97 -1.44 7.16 17.17
N GLN A 98 -1.78 8.44 17.35
CA GLN A 98 -2.82 9.11 16.57
C GLN A 98 -2.45 9.21 15.08
N ALA A 99 -1.20 9.56 14.75
CA ALA A 99 -0.73 9.63 13.37
C ALA A 99 -0.81 8.27 12.66
N ILE A 100 -0.46 7.18 13.36
CA ILE A 100 -0.62 5.81 12.85
C ILE A 100 -2.09 5.46 12.63
N GLY A 101 -2.96 5.89 13.55
CA GLY A 101 -4.40 5.74 13.40
C GLY A 101 -4.91 6.38 12.11
N LEU A 102 -4.58 7.64 11.88
CA LEU A 102 -4.94 8.39 10.68
C LEU A 102 -4.35 7.77 9.41
N LEU A 103 -3.12 7.27 9.46
CA LEU A 103 -2.49 6.61 8.32
C LEU A 103 -3.24 5.34 7.89
N ASP A 104 -3.70 4.53 8.83
CA ASP A 104 -4.48 3.32 8.54
C ASP A 104 -5.87 3.64 8.00
N ASP A 105 -6.48 4.74 8.46
CA ASP A 105 -7.77 5.21 7.93
C ASP A 105 -7.60 5.70 6.48
N LEU A 106 -6.53 6.46 6.20
CA LEU A 106 -6.18 6.89 4.84
C LEU A 106 -5.91 5.70 3.91
N ASP A 107 -5.18 4.68 4.36
CA ASP A 107 -4.93 3.45 3.58
C ASP A 107 -6.26 2.76 3.20
N LYS A 108 -7.20 2.65 4.13
CA LYS A 108 -8.52 2.05 3.87
C LYS A 108 -9.35 2.89 2.90
N GLU A 109 -9.33 4.20 3.05
CA GLU A 109 -10.04 5.11 2.15
C GLU A 109 -9.47 5.06 0.73
N LEU A 110 -8.14 5.02 0.59
CA LEU A 110 -7.46 4.90 -0.69
C LEU A 110 -7.79 3.57 -1.38
N ASN A 111 -7.76 2.46 -0.64
CA ASN A 111 -8.18 1.14 -1.15
C ASN A 111 -9.65 1.14 -1.61
N THR A 112 -10.54 1.79 -0.84
CA THR A 112 -11.95 1.91 -1.21
C THR A 112 -12.13 2.76 -2.47
N TYR A 113 -11.39 3.86 -2.57
CA TYR A 113 -11.41 4.73 -3.75
C TYR A 113 -10.91 3.98 -4.98
N ALA A 114 -9.80 3.23 -4.87
CA ALA A 114 -9.26 2.41 -5.94
C ALA A 114 -10.29 1.39 -6.46
N MET A 115 -10.95 0.66 -5.56
CA MET A 115 -12.00 -0.29 -5.95
C MET A 115 -13.14 0.39 -6.71
N ARG A 116 -13.62 1.54 -6.24
CA ARG A 116 -14.72 2.29 -6.89
C ARG A 116 -14.33 2.81 -8.27
N VAL A 117 -13.12 3.34 -8.41
CA VAL A 117 -12.57 3.85 -9.68
C VAL A 117 -12.56 2.73 -10.73
N LEU A 118 -12.10 1.55 -10.33
CA LEU A 118 -11.99 0.39 -11.23
C LEU A 118 -13.35 -0.22 -11.57
N GLU A 119 -14.22 -0.36 -10.57
CA GLU A 119 -15.58 -0.86 -10.78
C GLU A 119 -16.33 0.06 -11.76
N TRP A 120 -16.32 1.38 -11.51
CA TRP A 120 -16.98 2.37 -12.36
C TRP A 120 -16.50 2.33 -13.82
N TYR A 121 -15.19 2.24 -14.06
CA TYR A 121 -14.69 2.16 -15.43
C TYR A 121 -14.96 0.80 -16.08
N GLY A 122 -15.03 -0.28 -15.29
CA GLY A 122 -15.49 -1.59 -15.75
C GLY A 122 -16.88 -1.55 -16.39
N TRP A 123 -17.80 -0.73 -15.83
CA TRP A 123 -19.12 -0.47 -16.44
C TRP A 123 -19.02 0.32 -17.76
N HIS A 124 -18.06 1.25 -17.87
CA HIS A 124 -17.87 2.07 -19.07
C HIS A 124 -17.21 1.29 -20.22
N PHE A 125 -16.23 0.44 -19.90
CA PHE A 125 -15.51 -0.37 -20.88
C PHE A 125 -15.61 -1.88 -20.57
N PRO A 126 -16.83 -2.46 -20.71
CA PRO A 126 -17.12 -3.83 -20.27
C PRO A 126 -16.40 -4.91 -21.11
N LYS A 127 -15.98 -4.59 -22.34
CA LYS A 127 -15.20 -5.52 -23.17
C LYS A 127 -13.83 -5.80 -22.57
N LEU A 128 -13.14 -4.77 -22.06
CA LEU A 128 -11.85 -4.93 -21.40
C LEU A 128 -11.99 -5.63 -20.04
N ALA A 129 -13.06 -5.31 -19.29
CA ALA A 129 -13.32 -5.92 -17.99
C ALA A 129 -13.63 -7.43 -18.08
N LYS A 130 -14.16 -7.90 -19.23
CA LYS A 130 -14.34 -9.33 -19.50
C LYS A 130 -13.04 -10.07 -19.79
N ILE A 131 -12.03 -9.37 -20.33
CA ILE A 131 -10.72 -9.95 -20.68
C ILE A 131 -9.81 -9.93 -19.45
N ILE A 132 -9.78 -8.81 -18.74
CA ILE A 132 -8.96 -8.60 -17.56
C ILE A 132 -9.88 -8.51 -16.35
N GLN A 133 -10.01 -9.63 -15.64
CA GLN A 133 -10.80 -9.72 -14.40
C GLN A 133 -10.02 -9.21 -13.18
N ASP A 134 -8.70 -9.12 -13.29
CA ASP A 134 -7.86 -8.55 -12.24
C ASP A 134 -7.88 -7.02 -12.31
N ASN A 135 -8.36 -6.41 -11.23
CA ASN A 135 -8.51 -4.96 -11.10
C ASN A 135 -7.19 -4.20 -11.31
N ILE A 136 -6.06 -4.75 -10.86
CA ILE A 136 -4.75 -4.10 -10.95
C ILE A 136 -4.23 -4.17 -12.38
N LEU A 137 -4.31 -5.34 -13.02
CA LEU A 137 -3.94 -5.51 -14.44
C LEU A 137 -4.82 -4.62 -15.32
N TYR A 138 -6.10 -4.47 -14.97
CA TYR A 138 -7.03 -3.61 -15.65
C TYR A 138 -6.61 -2.13 -15.55
N ALA A 139 -6.31 -1.64 -14.34
CA ALA A 139 -5.81 -0.28 -14.13
C ALA A 139 -4.56 0.03 -14.97
N LYS A 140 -3.59 -0.90 -14.98
CA LYS A 140 -2.36 -0.79 -15.77
C LYS A 140 -2.65 -0.74 -17.27
N ALA A 141 -3.52 -1.63 -17.76
CA ALA A 141 -3.92 -1.65 -19.16
C ALA A 141 -4.58 -0.31 -19.57
N VAL A 142 -5.45 0.24 -18.73
CA VAL A 142 -6.12 1.53 -18.98
C VAL A 142 -5.12 2.68 -19.01
N LYS A 143 -4.19 2.72 -18.06
CA LYS A 143 -3.12 3.73 -18.02
C LYS A 143 -2.21 3.66 -19.25
N LEU A 144 -1.83 2.46 -19.68
CA LEU A 144 -1.00 2.25 -20.89
C LEU A 144 -1.75 2.58 -22.17
N MET A 145 -3.03 2.26 -22.23
CA MET A 145 -3.86 2.45 -23.40
C MET A 145 -4.15 3.94 -23.67
N GLY A 146 -4.31 4.75 -22.61
CA GLY A 146 -4.51 6.20 -22.71
C GLY A 146 -5.88 6.63 -23.28
N SER A 147 -6.47 5.87 -24.20
CA SER A 147 -7.84 6.06 -24.67
C SER A 147 -8.39 4.73 -25.19
N SER A 148 -9.66 4.45 -24.92
CA SER A 148 -10.35 3.25 -25.37
C SER A 148 -10.27 3.00 -26.89
N ASP A 149 -10.09 4.06 -27.69
CA ASP A 149 -9.87 3.99 -29.14
C ASP A 149 -8.55 3.27 -29.51
N ASN A 150 -7.54 3.35 -28.64
CA ASN A 150 -6.23 2.73 -28.84
C ASN A 150 -6.21 1.24 -28.48
N ALA A 151 -7.26 0.72 -27.83
CA ALA A 151 -7.39 -0.69 -27.45
C ALA A 151 -7.21 -1.64 -28.64
N ILE A 152 -7.65 -1.21 -29.83
CA ILE A 152 -7.60 -2.00 -31.07
C ILE A 152 -6.16 -2.21 -31.58
N LYS A 153 -5.21 -1.38 -31.13
CA LYS A 153 -3.80 -1.39 -31.57
C LYS A 153 -2.85 -2.01 -30.56
N LEU A 154 -3.32 -2.35 -29.35
CA LEU A 154 -2.47 -2.85 -28.27
C LEU A 154 -2.49 -4.37 -28.25
N ASP A 155 -1.31 -4.96 -28.42
CA ASP A 155 -1.08 -6.38 -28.26
C ASP A 155 -0.95 -6.69 -26.77
N PHE A 156 -2.04 -7.14 -26.15
CA PHE A 156 -2.10 -7.48 -24.73
C PHE A 156 -1.21 -8.69 -24.36
N SER A 157 -0.63 -9.40 -25.33
CA SER A 157 0.32 -10.50 -25.08
C SER A 157 1.75 -10.02 -24.74
N LYS A 158 2.07 -8.73 -25.00
CA LYS A 158 3.39 -8.12 -24.74
C LYS A 158 3.45 -7.28 -23.46
N VAL A 159 2.38 -7.29 -22.66
CA VAL A 159 2.40 -6.64 -21.35
C VAL A 159 3.17 -7.57 -20.42
N GLU A 160 4.51 -7.49 -20.46
CA GLU A 160 5.35 -8.11 -19.44
C GLU A 160 5.05 -7.43 -18.10
N PHE A 161 4.37 -8.19 -17.24
CA PHE A 161 4.01 -7.76 -15.90
C PHE A 161 5.21 -7.96 -14.97
N ASP A 162 5.94 -6.90 -14.68
CA ASP A 162 6.80 -6.89 -13.50
C ASP A 162 5.89 -6.79 -12.26
N PHE A 163 5.69 -7.93 -11.60
CA PHE A 163 4.91 -8.06 -10.36
C PHE A 163 5.52 -7.24 -9.21
N ASN A 164 6.78 -6.81 -9.31
CA ASN A 164 7.49 -6.21 -8.18
C ASN A 164 7.40 -4.67 -8.09
N GLN A 165 6.91 -3.96 -9.11
CA GLN A 165 6.90 -2.48 -9.10
C GLN A 165 5.63 -1.79 -8.58
N VAL A 166 4.62 -2.53 -8.10
CA VAL A 166 3.38 -1.91 -7.57
C VAL A 166 3.21 -2.10 -6.06
N LEU A 167 4.11 -2.79 -5.38
CA LEU A 167 4.15 -2.85 -3.90
C LEU A 167 5.57 -2.83 -3.31
N THR A 168 6.58 -2.43 -4.08
CA THR A 168 7.87 -2.05 -3.51
C THR A 168 8.22 -0.65 -4.00
N GLY A 169 8.40 0.27 -3.06
CA GLY A 169 8.78 1.65 -3.33
C GLY A 169 10.10 1.73 -4.13
N PRO A 170 10.43 2.91 -4.68
CA PRO A 170 11.60 3.06 -5.54
C PRO A 170 12.89 2.74 -4.76
N LYS A 171 13.79 1.99 -5.41
CA LYS A 171 15.20 1.84 -5.00
C LYS A 171 15.96 3.15 -5.11
#